data_AF-A0A1G0XTH6-F1
#
_entry.id   AF-A0A1G0XTH6-F1
#
_cell.length_a   1.000
_cell.length_b   1.000
_cell.length_c   1.000
_cell.angle_alpha   90.00
_cell.angle_beta   90.00
_cell.angle_gamma   90.00
#
_symmetry.space_group_name_H-M   'P 1'
#
loop_
_entity.id
_entity.type
_entity.pdbx_description
1 polymer ?
#
loop_
_entity_poly.entity_id
_entity_poly.type
_entity_poly.pdbx_seq_one_letter_code
_entity_poly.pdbx_strand_id
1 'polypeptide(L)'
;MNKKSVIFLGFGTSGRNVSLKSFPVWTASDWYTFLPAVKPARIYQIHDRIPAPANGRYVGLKEKCELSDALIVTTRDLGFSKQHIFDIEETAAKWGYKFFVSSYSYMFADAIREGVEKIYMVGIDLISAEYRTQVPGTLYNIDIARAHGIEVVCPKEADWRVNKKLVNWAAIEDGISLLYEEVGGNLEIIKITEGCF
;
A
#
# COMPACT_ATOMS: atom_id res chain seq x y z
N MET A 1 -15.41 20.24 5.45
CA MET A 1 -14.22 19.91 4.63
C MET A 1 -14.62 18.79 3.69
N ASN A 2 -14.18 18.81 2.42
CA ASN A 2 -14.49 17.73 1.50
C ASN A 2 -13.77 16.46 1.94
N LYS A 3 -14.53 15.38 2.17
CA LYS A 3 -14.00 14.07 2.55
C LYS A 3 -13.03 13.58 1.47
N LYS A 4 -11.75 13.40 1.83
CA LYS A 4 -10.74 12.91 0.89
C LYS A 4 -10.83 11.39 0.80
N SER A 5 -11.19 10.87 -0.37
CA SER A 5 -11.19 9.43 -0.66
C SER A 5 -10.14 9.13 -1.74
N VAL A 6 -9.50 7.98 -1.66
CA VAL A 6 -8.47 7.53 -2.64
C VAL A 6 -8.70 6.08 -3.04
N ILE A 7 -8.24 5.73 -4.25
CA ILE A 7 -8.21 4.35 -4.73
C ILE A 7 -6.77 3.86 -4.71
N PHE A 8 -6.53 2.74 -4.03
CA PHE A 8 -5.31 1.96 -4.15
C PHE A 8 -5.53 0.91 -5.22
N LEU A 9 -4.82 1.06 -6.34
CA LEU A 9 -5.00 0.22 -7.52
C LEU A 9 -3.86 -0.79 -7.65
N GLY A 10 -4.22 -2.07 -7.68
CA GLY A 10 -3.35 -3.18 -8.05
C GLY A 10 -3.69 -3.75 -9.44
N PHE A 11 -2.96 -4.79 -9.84
CA PHE A 11 -2.96 -5.33 -11.20
C PHE A 11 -3.79 -6.60 -11.42
N GLY A 12 -4.42 -7.10 -10.35
CA GLY A 12 -5.32 -8.24 -10.39
C GLY A 12 -6.51 -8.02 -11.31
N THR A 13 -7.13 -9.10 -11.76
CA THR A 13 -8.22 -9.10 -12.75
C THR A 13 -9.41 -8.23 -12.33
N SER A 14 -9.69 -8.12 -11.03
CA SER A 14 -10.73 -7.25 -10.50
C SER A 14 -10.48 -5.76 -10.74
N GLY A 15 -9.21 -5.33 -10.90
CA GLY A 15 -8.85 -3.95 -11.16
C GLY A 15 -9.19 -3.46 -12.56
N ARG A 16 -9.45 -4.37 -13.51
CA ARG A 16 -9.72 -4.05 -14.92
C ARG A 16 -11.12 -3.51 -15.19
N ASN A 17 -12.06 -3.73 -14.27
CA ASN A 17 -13.49 -3.45 -14.47
C ASN A 17 -14.05 -2.37 -13.54
N VAL A 18 -13.23 -1.70 -12.73
CA VAL A 18 -13.72 -0.70 -11.78
C VAL A 18 -13.84 0.67 -12.43
N SER A 19 -14.98 1.32 -12.21
CA SER A 19 -15.14 2.74 -12.55
C SER A 19 -14.27 3.59 -11.64
N LEU A 20 -13.11 4.02 -12.15
CA LEU A 20 -12.14 4.84 -11.41
C LEU A 20 -12.49 6.34 -11.40
N LYS A 21 -13.63 6.74 -11.97
CA LYS A 21 -13.89 8.12 -12.41
C LYS A 21 -14.11 9.16 -11.29
N SER A 22 -14.13 8.74 -10.01
CA SER A 22 -14.58 9.63 -8.92
C SER A 22 -13.50 9.99 -7.90
N PHE A 23 -12.36 9.30 -7.87
CA PHE A 23 -11.35 9.48 -6.82
C PHE A 23 -9.92 9.44 -7.38
N PRO A 24 -8.97 10.17 -6.77
CA PRO A 24 -7.55 10.03 -7.08
C PRO A 24 -7.09 8.57 -7.00
N VAL A 25 -6.36 8.13 -8.02
CA VAL A 25 -5.82 6.77 -8.11
C VAL A 25 -4.35 6.78 -7.73
N TRP A 26 -3.98 5.97 -6.76
CA TRP A 26 -2.61 5.68 -6.38
C TRP A 26 -2.27 4.24 -6.78
N THR A 27 -1.10 4.02 -7.36
CA THR A 27 -0.71 2.72 -7.92
C THR A 27 0.77 2.41 -7.70
N ALA A 28 1.17 1.15 -7.81
CA ALA A 28 2.56 0.75 -7.93
C ALA A 28 3.10 0.97 -9.36
N SER A 29 4.41 0.76 -9.54
CA SER A 29 5.24 1.22 -10.66
C SER A 29 4.90 0.67 -12.04
N ASP A 30 4.35 -0.53 -12.14
CA ASP A 30 4.06 -1.27 -13.38
C ASP A 30 2.62 -1.12 -13.89
N TRP A 31 1.88 -0.13 -13.40
CA TRP A 31 0.48 0.13 -13.75
C TRP A 31 0.23 0.21 -15.26
N TYR A 32 1.14 0.84 -16.01
CA TYR A 32 0.98 1.07 -17.45
C TYR A 32 1.03 -0.24 -18.25
N THR A 33 1.60 -1.31 -17.69
CA THR A 33 1.63 -2.63 -18.33
C THR A 33 0.25 -3.28 -18.31
N PHE A 34 -0.51 -3.06 -17.24
CA PHE A 34 -1.78 -3.76 -17.02
C PHE A 34 -3.00 -2.90 -17.28
N LEU A 35 -2.88 -1.60 -17.07
CA LEU A 35 -3.98 -0.64 -17.05
C LEU A 35 -3.60 0.69 -17.74
N PRO A 36 -3.07 0.68 -18.99
CA PRO A 36 -2.48 1.86 -19.65
C PRO A 36 -3.42 3.06 -19.83
N ALA A 37 -4.74 2.86 -19.75
CA ALA A 37 -5.73 3.92 -19.86
C ALA A 37 -5.93 4.71 -18.55
N VAL A 38 -5.44 4.19 -17.43
CA VAL A 38 -5.55 4.84 -16.11
C VAL A 38 -4.64 6.06 -16.06
N LYS A 39 -5.06 7.12 -15.37
CA LYS A 39 -4.23 8.30 -15.10
C LYS A 39 -4.03 8.40 -13.60
N PRO A 40 -2.94 7.83 -13.05
CA PRO A 40 -2.72 7.88 -11.61
C PRO A 40 -2.43 9.31 -11.15
N ALA A 41 -2.88 9.65 -9.95
CA ALA A 41 -2.43 10.85 -9.23
C ALA A 41 -1.06 10.61 -8.59
N ARG A 42 -0.77 9.36 -8.19
CA ARG A 42 0.52 8.95 -7.61
C ARG A 42 0.97 7.59 -8.09
N ILE A 43 2.27 7.45 -8.30
CA ILE A 43 2.94 6.20 -8.63
C ILE A 43 4.01 5.92 -7.59
N TYR A 44 3.92 4.77 -6.93
CA TYR A 44 4.85 4.33 -5.88
C TYR A 44 5.94 3.46 -6.49
N GLN A 45 7.08 4.08 -6.80
CA GLN A 45 8.30 3.46 -7.32
C GLN A 45 9.26 3.16 -6.16
N ILE A 46 8.93 2.13 -5.38
CA ILE A 46 9.66 1.74 -4.16
C ILE A 46 10.74 0.70 -4.46
N HIS A 47 11.41 0.83 -5.60
CA HIS A 47 12.57 0.01 -5.92
C HIS A 47 13.86 0.74 -5.56
N ASP A 48 14.88 -0.04 -5.24
CA ASP A 48 16.22 0.45 -4.90
C ASP A 48 16.96 1.07 -6.09
N ARG A 49 16.46 0.85 -7.29
CA ARG A 49 16.98 1.44 -8.53
C ARG A 49 15.84 1.57 -9.52
N ILE A 50 16.02 2.46 -10.51
CA ILE A 50 15.25 2.34 -11.74
C ILE A 50 15.72 1.03 -12.39
N PRO A 51 14.84 0.04 -12.60
CA PRO A 51 15.23 -1.21 -13.24
C PRO A 51 15.88 -0.89 -14.59
N ALA A 52 17.01 -1.52 -14.89
CA ALA A 52 17.63 -1.37 -16.19
C ALA A 52 16.59 -1.74 -17.28
N PRO A 53 16.47 -0.96 -18.37
CA PRO A 53 15.46 -1.17 -19.40
C PRO A 53 15.69 -2.42 -20.27
N ALA A 54 16.53 -3.35 -19.81
CA ALA A 54 17.03 -4.48 -20.57
C ALA A 54 16.05 -5.68 -20.60
N ASN A 55 14.79 -5.41 -20.99
CA ASN A 55 13.70 -6.37 -21.26
C ASN A 55 12.68 -6.57 -20.11
N GLY A 56 11.40 -6.76 -20.45
CA GLY A 56 10.34 -7.10 -19.49
C GLY A 56 9.41 -5.94 -19.09
N ARG A 57 8.77 -6.06 -17.91
CA ARG A 57 7.69 -5.17 -17.43
C ARG A 57 8.10 -3.71 -17.21
N TYR A 58 9.41 -3.42 -17.09
CA TYR A 58 9.94 -2.09 -16.73
C TYR A 58 10.54 -1.31 -17.91
N VAL A 59 10.40 -1.82 -19.14
CA VAL A 59 10.86 -1.10 -20.34
C VAL A 59 10.13 0.24 -20.43
N GLY A 60 10.91 1.32 -20.50
CA GLY A 60 10.38 2.69 -20.59
C GLY A 60 9.73 3.21 -19.31
N LEU A 61 9.88 2.55 -18.15
CA LEU A 61 9.26 2.98 -16.89
C LEU A 61 9.45 4.47 -16.61
N LYS A 62 10.68 4.98 -16.75
CA LYS A 62 10.96 6.40 -16.49
C LYS A 62 10.12 7.30 -17.38
N GLU A 63 10.16 7.07 -18.68
CA GLU A 63 9.37 7.81 -19.67
C GLU A 63 7.86 7.72 -19.38
N LYS A 64 7.34 6.53 -19.05
CA LYS A 64 5.92 6.34 -18.73
C LYS A 64 5.49 7.10 -17.47
N CYS A 65 6.33 7.12 -16.44
CA CYS A 65 6.08 7.93 -15.25
C CYS A 65 6.07 9.42 -15.57
N GLU A 66 7.06 9.92 -16.32
CA GLU A 66 7.14 11.33 -16.73
C GLU A 66 5.92 11.76 -17.57
N LEU A 67 5.45 10.91 -18.47
CA LEU A 67 4.26 11.17 -19.29
C LEU A 67 2.93 11.07 -18.53
N SER A 68 2.92 10.49 -17.33
CA SER A 68 1.68 10.27 -16.55
C SER A 68 1.17 11.52 -15.83
N ASP A 69 2.01 12.56 -15.71
CA ASP A 69 1.80 13.76 -14.89
C ASP A 69 1.65 13.52 -13.37
N ALA A 70 1.71 12.26 -12.93
CA ALA A 70 1.57 11.83 -11.54
C ALA A 70 2.74 12.29 -10.66
N LEU A 71 2.49 12.38 -9.34
CA LEU A 71 3.57 12.46 -8.36
C LEU A 71 4.22 11.08 -8.19
N ILE A 72 5.52 10.99 -8.41
CA ILE A 72 6.30 9.75 -8.29
C ILE A 72 6.87 9.66 -6.88
N VAL A 73 6.37 8.74 -6.08
CA VAL A 73 6.83 8.49 -4.72
C VAL A 73 7.96 7.46 -4.75
N THR A 74 9.11 7.82 -4.18
CA THR A 74 10.33 7.00 -4.15
C THR A 74 10.91 6.98 -2.75
N THR A 75 11.87 6.10 -2.48
CA THR A 75 12.58 6.03 -1.18
C THR A 75 13.96 6.71 -1.23
N ARG A 76 14.33 7.23 -2.40
CA ARG A 76 15.60 7.92 -2.67
C ARG A 76 15.45 8.79 -3.92
N ASP A 77 16.46 9.59 -4.23
CA ASP A 77 16.47 10.31 -5.49
C ASP A 77 16.69 9.38 -6.69
N LEU A 78 15.72 9.34 -7.63
CA LEU A 78 15.79 8.61 -8.90
C LEU A 78 15.76 9.55 -10.12
N GLY A 79 15.75 10.86 -9.89
CA GLY A 79 15.78 11.89 -10.92
C GLY A 79 14.49 11.97 -11.75
N PHE A 80 13.32 11.71 -11.15
CA PHE A 80 12.04 12.05 -11.77
C PHE A 80 11.73 13.55 -11.65
N SER A 81 11.06 14.14 -12.63
CA SER A 81 10.73 15.58 -12.59
C SER A 81 9.75 15.93 -11.47
N LYS A 82 8.76 15.06 -11.22
CA LYS A 82 7.76 15.17 -10.15
C LYS A 82 7.97 14.09 -9.10
N GLN A 83 9.04 14.21 -8.32
CA GLN A 83 9.39 13.20 -7.32
C GLN A 83 9.07 13.67 -5.90
N HIS A 84 8.55 12.75 -5.08
CA HIS A 84 8.49 12.87 -3.63
C HIS A 84 9.31 11.74 -3.02
N ILE A 85 10.37 12.10 -2.28
CA ILE A 85 11.17 11.14 -1.53
C ILE A 85 10.44 10.92 -0.19
N PHE A 86 9.91 9.72 -0.03
CA PHE A 86 9.18 9.32 1.16
C PHE A 86 10.15 9.15 2.35
N ASP A 87 9.82 9.79 3.48
CA ASP A 87 10.56 9.64 4.72
C ASP A 87 10.15 8.35 5.45
N ILE A 88 10.94 7.30 5.24
CA ILE A 88 10.77 5.98 5.87
C ILE A 88 11.02 6.08 7.37
N GLU A 89 12.04 6.83 7.78
CA GLU A 89 12.51 6.89 9.16
C GLU A 89 11.43 7.46 10.07
N GLU A 90 10.77 8.55 9.65
CA GLU A 90 9.68 9.16 10.40
C GLU A 90 8.48 8.21 10.56
N THR A 91 8.18 7.39 9.54
CA THR A 91 7.08 6.41 9.64
C THR A 91 7.48 5.19 10.45
N ALA A 92 8.71 4.70 10.27
CA ALA A 92 9.24 3.56 10.99
C ALA A 92 9.36 3.85 12.49
N ALA A 93 9.67 5.08 12.88
CA ALA A 93 9.63 5.51 14.28
C ALA A 93 8.23 5.39 14.90
N LYS A 94 7.16 5.51 14.10
CA LYS A 94 5.76 5.44 14.57
C LYS A 94 5.20 4.02 14.55
N TRP A 95 5.45 3.26 13.49
CA TRP A 95 4.78 1.97 13.25
C TRP A 95 5.74 0.78 13.05
N GLY A 96 7.04 1.01 13.18
CA GLY A 96 8.11 0.04 12.98
C GLY A 96 8.47 -0.19 11.50
N TYR A 97 9.71 -0.60 11.22
CA TYR A 97 10.14 -0.93 9.86
C TYR A 97 9.35 -2.10 9.25
N LYS A 98 8.82 -3.00 10.09
CA LYS A 98 7.97 -4.11 9.65
C LYS A 98 6.63 -3.65 9.06
N PHE A 99 6.30 -2.35 9.17
CA PHE A 99 5.19 -1.73 8.44
C PHE A 99 5.40 -1.76 6.92
N PHE A 100 6.65 -1.69 6.44
CA PHE A 100 7.01 -1.56 5.02
C PHE A 100 7.25 -2.90 4.31
N VAL A 101 6.17 -3.66 4.09
CA VAL A 101 6.26 -4.98 3.44
C VAL A 101 6.02 -4.96 1.93
N SER A 102 5.46 -3.87 1.41
CA SER A 102 5.11 -3.71 -0.01
C SER A 102 5.00 -2.24 -0.39
N SER A 103 4.87 -1.93 -1.69
CA SER A 103 4.55 -0.57 -2.14
C SER A 103 3.24 -0.04 -1.54
N TYR A 104 2.27 -0.91 -1.24
CA TYR A 104 1.02 -0.51 -0.61
C TYR A 104 1.21 0.02 0.81
N SER A 105 2.26 -0.40 1.51
CA SER A 105 2.58 0.11 2.84
C SER A 105 2.84 1.62 2.79
N TYR A 106 3.60 2.09 1.81
CA TYR A 106 3.87 3.52 1.59
C TYR A 106 2.60 4.30 1.25
N MET A 107 1.70 3.68 0.46
CA MET A 107 0.39 4.26 0.14
C MET A 107 -0.46 4.43 1.40
N PHE A 108 -0.50 3.43 2.29
CA PHE A 108 -1.20 3.55 3.57
C PHE A 108 -0.63 4.66 4.44
N ALA A 109 0.70 4.75 4.53
CA ALA A 109 1.35 5.79 5.33
C ALA A 109 1.01 7.21 4.85
N ASP A 110 1.09 7.45 3.54
CA ASP A 110 0.70 8.75 2.96
C ASP A 110 -0.78 9.05 3.17
N ALA A 111 -1.66 8.04 3.03
CA ALA A 111 -3.08 8.23 3.26
C ALA A 111 -3.37 8.65 4.71
N ILE A 112 -2.69 8.05 5.68
CA ILE A 112 -2.80 8.41 7.10
C ILE A 112 -2.26 9.82 7.34
N ARG A 113 -1.05 10.14 6.86
CA ARG A 113 -0.43 11.47 6.99
C ARG A 113 -1.30 12.57 6.38
N GLU A 114 -2.00 12.28 5.30
CA GLU A 114 -2.84 13.25 4.58
C GLU A 114 -4.27 13.38 5.11
N GLY A 115 -4.63 12.59 6.13
CA GLY A 115 -5.98 12.55 6.68
C GLY A 115 -7.01 12.10 5.65
N VAL A 116 -6.68 11.08 4.84
CA VAL A 116 -7.64 10.43 3.95
C VAL A 116 -8.73 9.79 4.80
N GLU A 117 -10.00 10.02 4.47
CA GLU A 117 -11.13 9.45 5.22
C GLU A 117 -11.50 8.06 4.72
N LYS A 118 -11.20 7.75 3.46
CA LYS A 118 -11.59 6.48 2.84
C LYS A 118 -10.59 5.97 1.80
N ILE A 119 -10.25 4.70 1.90
CA ILE A 119 -9.38 3.97 0.98
C ILE A 119 -10.21 2.86 0.32
N TYR A 120 -10.21 2.84 -1.01
CA TYR A 120 -10.73 1.72 -1.79
C TYR A 120 -9.57 0.89 -2.35
N MET A 121 -9.45 -0.37 -1.92
CA MET A 121 -8.46 -1.30 -2.45
C MET A 121 -9.07 -2.08 -3.61
N VAL A 122 -8.52 -1.88 -4.82
CA VAL A 122 -9.07 -2.39 -6.06
C VAL A 122 -7.98 -3.12 -6.85
N GLY A 123 -8.26 -4.32 -7.36
CA GLY A 123 -7.27 -5.06 -8.16
C GLY A 123 -6.09 -5.60 -7.36
N ILE A 124 -6.14 -5.63 -6.03
CA ILE A 124 -5.06 -6.15 -5.18
C ILE A 124 -5.36 -7.62 -4.87
N ASP A 125 -4.49 -8.52 -5.31
CA ASP A 125 -4.58 -9.97 -5.02
C ASP A 125 -3.27 -10.50 -4.45
N LEU A 126 -3.26 -10.65 -3.13
CA LEU A 126 -2.10 -11.11 -2.38
C LEU A 126 -2.09 -12.63 -2.13
N ILE A 127 -3.12 -13.38 -2.53
CA ILE A 127 -3.17 -14.84 -2.28
C ILE A 127 -2.34 -15.62 -3.33
N SER A 128 -2.07 -14.99 -4.47
CA SER A 128 -1.15 -15.50 -5.49
C SER A 128 0.23 -15.82 -4.90
N ALA A 129 0.93 -16.80 -5.49
CA ALA A 129 2.18 -17.32 -4.94
C ALA A 129 3.28 -16.26 -4.78
N GLU A 130 3.29 -15.25 -5.65
CA GLU A 130 4.30 -14.17 -5.67
C GLU A 130 4.16 -13.20 -4.49
N TYR A 131 2.94 -12.95 -4.01
CA TYR A 131 2.66 -11.88 -3.04
C TYR A 131 2.14 -12.38 -1.69
N ARG A 132 2.04 -13.70 -1.50
CA ARG A 132 1.50 -14.31 -0.26
C ARG A 132 2.17 -13.82 1.01
N THR A 133 3.47 -13.56 0.97
CA THR A 133 4.24 -13.07 2.13
C THR A 133 3.89 -11.62 2.52
N GLN A 134 3.24 -10.85 1.64
CA GLN A 134 2.83 -9.47 1.90
C GLN A 134 1.48 -9.36 2.63
N VAL A 135 0.73 -10.46 2.73
CA VAL A 135 -0.58 -10.50 3.39
C VAL A 135 -0.56 -9.99 4.83
N PRO A 136 0.37 -10.40 5.73
CA PRO A 136 0.31 -10.01 7.14
C PRO A 136 0.57 -8.53 7.31
N GLY A 137 1.59 -8.01 6.64
CA GLY A 137 1.90 -6.59 6.71
C GLY A 137 0.82 -5.74 6.03
N THR A 138 0.16 -6.21 4.98
CA THR A 138 -0.98 -5.50 4.40
C THR A 138 -2.18 -5.47 5.36
N LEU A 139 -2.51 -6.58 6.01
CA LEU A 139 -3.57 -6.61 7.03
C LEU A 139 -3.23 -5.70 8.23
N TYR A 140 -1.97 -5.68 8.65
CA TYR A 140 -1.46 -4.75 9.64
C TYR A 140 -1.64 -3.29 9.20
N ASN A 141 -1.26 -2.95 7.96
CA ASN A 141 -1.45 -1.60 7.43
C ASN A 141 -2.94 -1.18 7.38
N ILE A 142 -3.86 -2.11 7.04
CA ILE A 142 -5.31 -1.89 7.07
C ILE A 142 -5.78 -1.58 8.51
N ASP A 143 -5.32 -2.37 9.48
CA ASP A 143 -5.75 -2.21 10.87
C ASP A 143 -5.19 -0.91 11.49
N ILE A 144 -3.95 -0.53 11.17
CA ILE A 144 -3.38 0.79 11.51
C ILE A 144 -4.22 1.92 10.90
N ALA A 145 -4.54 1.85 9.61
CA ALA A 145 -5.32 2.89 8.94
C ALA A 145 -6.71 3.07 9.58
N ARG A 146 -7.39 1.96 9.91
CA ARG A 146 -8.68 2.00 10.61
C ARG A 146 -8.58 2.58 12.01
N ALA A 147 -7.50 2.30 12.74
CA ALA A 147 -7.27 2.90 14.04
C ALA A 147 -7.07 4.43 13.96
N HIS A 148 -6.68 4.96 12.79
CA HIS A 148 -6.61 6.39 12.49
C HIS A 148 -7.93 6.95 11.90
N GLY A 149 -9.04 6.22 12.05
CA GLY A 149 -10.36 6.68 11.60
C GLY A 149 -10.60 6.56 10.09
N ILE A 150 -9.74 5.86 9.35
CA ILE A 150 -9.87 5.70 7.90
C ILE A 150 -10.76 4.50 7.58
N GLU A 151 -11.80 4.71 6.78
CA GLU A 151 -12.61 3.61 6.26
C GLU A 151 -11.83 2.89 5.15
N VAL A 152 -11.47 1.62 5.35
CA VAL A 152 -10.81 0.81 4.33
C VAL A 152 -11.78 -0.22 3.75
N VAL A 153 -12.06 -0.10 2.45
CA VAL A 153 -12.90 -1.03 1.66
C VAL A 153 -11.99 -1.92 0.84
N CYS A 154 -11.84 -3.19 1.25
CA CYS A 154 -11.01 -4.17 0.57
C CYS A 154 -11.78 -5.49 0.35
N PRO A 155 -12.28 -5.76 -0.88
CA PRO A 155 -13.07 -6.95 -1.15
C PRO A 155 -12.35 -8.28 -0.88
N LYS A 156 -11.02 -8.28 -0.88
CA LYS A 156 -10.18 -9.47 -0.67
C LYS A 156 -9.75 -9.67 0.78
N GLU A 157 -10.05 -8.74 1.66
CA GLU A 157 -9.59 -8.80 3.05
C GLU A 157 -10.13 -10.02 3.81
N ALA A 158 -11.41 -10.35 3.62
CA ALA A 158 -12.00 -11.54 4.25
C ALA A 158 -11.23 -12.82 3.85
N ASP A 159 -10.93 -12.97 2.55
CA ASP A 159 -10.14 -14.08 2.03
C ASP A 159 -8.74 -14.10 2.67
N TRP A 160 -8.08 -12.94 2.80
CA TRP A 160 -6.76 -12.81 3.42
C TRP A 160 -6.75 -13.21 4.89
N ARG A 161 -7.75 -12.76 5.66
CA ARG A 161 -7.86 -13.07 7.09
C ARG A 161 -8.14 -14.54 7.35
N VAL A 162 -8.95 -15.21 6.53
CA VAL A 162 -9.20 -16.66 6.66
C VAL A 162 -7.93 -17.46 6.37
N ASN A 163 -7.10 -16.98 5.45
CA ASN A 163 -5.81 -17.59 5.14
C ASN A 163 -4.70 -17.22 6.14
N LYS A 164 -5.02 -16.65 7.31
CA LYS A 164 -4.07 -16.28 8.39
C LYS A 164 -3.08 -17.39 8.74
N LYS A 165 -3.50 -18.67 8.65
CA LYS A 165 -2.68 -19.85 8.95
C LYS A 165 -1.59 -20.14 7.91
N LEU A 166 -1.71 -19.60 6.70
CA LEU A 166 -0.73 -19.77 5.64
C LEU A 166 0.38 -18.73 5.70
N VAL A 167 0.38 -17.90 6.74
CA VAL A 167 1.28 -16.75 6.83
C VAL A 167 2.05 -16.73 8.13
N ASN A 168 3.35 -16.49 8.01
CA ASN A 168 4.26 -16.47 9.13
C ASN A 168 4.19 -15.10 9.83
N TRP A 169 3.37 -14.98 10.87
CA TRP A 169 3.21 -13.75 11.66
C TRP A 169 4.44 -13.42 12.49
N ALA A 170 5.28 -14.41 12.84
CA ALA A 170 6.55 -14.17 13.55
C ALA A 170 7.51 -13.28 12.72
N ALA A 171 7.37 -13.26 11.39
CA ALA A 171 8.13 -12.37 10.51
C ALA A 171 7.81 -10.88 10.71
N ILE A 172 6.69 -10.53 11.36
CA ILE A 172 6.25 -9.14 11.60
C ILE A 172 6.10 -8.77 13.09
N GLU A 173 6.55 -9.63 14.01
CA GLU A 173 6.36 -9.53 15.48
C GLU A 173 6.67 -8.16 16.11
N ASP A 174 7.71 -7.46 15.67
CA ASP A 174 8.15 -6.20 16.33
C ASP A 174 7.19 -5.03 16.06
N GLY A 175 6.34 -5.12 15.03
CA GLY A 175 5.26 -4.15 14.77
C GLY A 175 3.91 -4.58 15.33
N ILE A 176 3.70 -5.89 15.54
CA ILE A 176 2.43 -6.44 16.03
C ILE A 176 2.15 -6.00 17.47
N SER A 177 3.16 -5.90 18.33
CA SER A 177 2.99 -5.58 19.76
C SER A 177 2.32 -4.23 20.04
N LEU A 178 2.26 -3.33 19.05
CA LEU A 178 1.58 -2.03 19.15
C LEU A 178 0.05 -2.14 18.95
N LEU A 179 -0.42 -3.21 18.31
CA LEU A 179 -1.82 -3.36 17.88
C LEU A 179 -2.47 -4.67 18.26
N TYR A 180 -1.71 -5.72 18.58
CA TYR A 180 -2.28 -7.02 18.90
C TYR A 180 -1.70 -7.60 20.17
N GLU A 181 -2.57 -8.24 20.93
CA GLU A 181 -2.22 -9.09 22.06
C GLU A 181 -2.57 -10.54 21.75
N GLU A 182 -1.79 -11.47 22.30
CA GLU A 182 -2.11 -12.89 22.18
C GLU A 182 -3.09 -13.30 23.29
N VAL A 183 -4.31 -13.65 22.90
CA VAL A 183 -5.37 -14.12 23.79
C VAL A 183 -5.71 -15.57 23.42
N GLY A 184 -5.32 -16.50 24.28
CA GLY A 184 -5.61 -17.93 24.10
C GLY A 184 -5.02 -18.53 22.82
N GLY A 185 -3.83 -18.09 22.38
CA GLY A 185 -3.18 -18.56 21.16
C GLY A 185 -3.65 -17.89 19.87
N ASN A 186 -4.48 -16.84 19.96
CA ASN A 186 -4.91 -16.02 18.82
C ASN A 186 -4.47 -14.57 19.00
N LEU A 187 -4.05 -13.91 17.92
CA LEU A 187 -3.78 -12.47 17.92
C LEU A 187 -5.09 -11.67 17.79
N GLU A 188 -5.44 -10.94 18.84
CA GLU A 188 -6.59 -10.02 18.92
C GLU A 188 -6.13 -8.57 18.87
N ILE A 189 -6.94 -7.65 18.29
CA ILE A 189 -6.59 -6.22 18.20
C ILE A 189 -6.75 -5.56 19.57
N ILE A 190 -5.67 -4.99 20.10
CA ILE A 190 -5.69 -4.11 21.27
C ILE A 190 -6.47 -2.86 20.87
N LYS A 191 -7.54 -2.53 21.61
CA LYS A 191 -8.19 -1.22 21.47
C LYS A 191 -7.14 -0.14 21.72
N ILE A 192 -6.73 0.59 20.67
CA ILE A 192 -5.95 1.80 20.86
C ILE A 192 -6.84 2.79 21.60
N THR A 193 -6.59 2.99 22.89
CA THR A 193 -7.18 4.09 23.63
C THR A 193 -6.60 5.39 23.09
N GLU A 194 -7.48 6.32 22.71
CA GLU A 194 -7.10 7.69 22.34
C GLU A 194 -6.16 8.26 23.41
N GLY A 195 -4.92 8.60 23.02
CA GLY A 195 -3.94 9.21 23.92
C GLY A 195 -2.52 8.64 23.90
N CYS A 196 -2.26 7.55 23.16
CA CYS A 196 -0.89 7.06 22.94
C CYS A 196 -0.34 7.48 21.58
N PHE A 197 -0.23 8.79 21.30
CA PHE A 197 0.57 9.32 20.18
C PHE A 197 1.14 10.70 20.54
#